data_AF-A0A1S9RJ99-F1
#
_entry.id   AF-A0A1S9RJ99-F1
#
_cell.length_a   1.000
_cell.length_b   1.000
_cell.length_c   1.000
_cell.angle_alpha   90.00
_cell.angle_beta   90.00
_cell.angle_gamma   90.00
#
_symmetry.space_group_name_H-M   'P 1'
#
loop_
_entity.id
_entity.type
_entity.pdbx_description
1 polymer ?
#
loop_
_entity_poly.entity_id
_entity_poly.type
_entity_poly.pdbx_seq_one_letter_code
_entity_poly.pdbx_strand_id
1 'polypeptide(L)'
;MSSYGTALPTVARGILSSCRPALREKSIAPSFAVFQQVRGAKSNPQARGKGKKDSKSDKKGPREFRQKNLKDMEQFALCDAMRYLRAVEVGREPTVSKYEVHIRLRTRRDGPVIRNMIRFPHAVQTESRICVICPPGSKIAKDALAAGAILVGEDEVFEAVKAGKIEFDRCLAHPDSLPALNKAALGRILGPRGLMPSVKTGTVVEDVASRVEMLRGGTVYRERDAVIRLPIGQLGFSPEQLRDNLRTTIDQIKKDASGLNDRVNKEIYEVVLSSTYGPGFSLNGEFKTDNSPDTSALTGL
;
A
#
# COMPACT_ATOMS: atom_id res chain seq x y z
N MET A 1 21.46 27.95 62.51
CA MET A 1 20.79 29.18 63.00
C MET A 1 19.95 29.74 61.85
N SER A 2 18.64 29.94 62.09
CA SER A 2 17.58 30.61 61.29
C SER A 2 17.42 30.19 59.83
N SER A 3 16.38 29.48 59.35
CA SER A 3 14.91 29.57 59.51
C SER A 3 14.30 30.89 59.05
N TYR A 4 13.51 30.86 57.97
CA TYR A 4 12.27 31.62 57.64
C TYR A 4 11.93 31.20 56.19
N GLY A 5 10.73 30.84 55.74
CA GLY A 5 9.38 30.87 56.28
C GLY A 5 8.44 30.86 55.07
N THR A 6 7.55 29.86 55.01
CA THR A 6 6.45 29.67 54.07
C THR A 6 5.45 30.83 54.01
N ALA A 7 4.89 31.15 52.84
CA ALA A 7 3.52 31.72 52.74
C ALA A 7 2.95 31.66 51.30
N LEU A 8 1.93 30.83 51.11
CA LEU A 8 0.89 30.94 50.07
C LEU A 8 -0.07 32.10 50.42
N PRO A 9 -0.77 32.69 49.44
CA PRO A 9 -2.09 33.25 49.68
C PRO A 9 -3.18 32.41 49.00
N THR A 10 -4.02 31.80 49.84
CA THR A 10 -5.40 31.39 49.53
C THR A 10 -6.34 32.44 50.16
N VAL A 11 -7.63 32.42 49.79
CA VAL A 11 -8.79 33.17 50.38
C VAL A 11 -9.17 34.44 49.59
N ALA A 12 -10.41 34.71 49.18
CA ALA A 12 -11.65 33.95 49.14
C ALA A 12 -12.73 34.68 48.30
N ARG A 13 -13.70 33.88 47.86
CA ARG A 13 -15.16 34.10 47.77
C ARG A 13 -15.70 35.52 47.55
N GLY A 14 -16.38 35.69 46.40
CA GLY A 14 -17.53 36.56 46.23
C GLY A 14 -18.64 35.80 45.49
N ILE A 15 -19.72 35.47 46.20
CA ILE A 15 -20.97 34.92 45.69
C ILE A 15 -21.82 36.11 45.23
N LEU A 16 -22.41 36.05 44.03
CA LEU A 16 -23.71 36.61 43.61
C LEU A 16 -23.87 36.22 42.13
N SER A 17 -24.61 35.15 41.83
CA SER A 17 -26.06 35.15 41.58
C SER A 17 -26.43 35.55 40.14
N SER A 18 -27.09 34.58 39.48
CA SER A 18 -28.10 34.72 38.42
C SER A 18 -27.74 35.46 37.14
N CYS A 19 -27.50 34.68 36.06
CA CYS A 19 -28.29 34.71 34.81
C CYS A 19 -27.68 33.74 33.78
N ARG A 20 -28.08 32.46 33.87
CA ARG A 20 -27.93 31.51 32.75
C ARG A 20 -29.18 31.61 31.86
N PRO A 21 -29.07 31.74 30.52
CA PRO A 21 -30.19 31.46 29.65
C PRO A 21 -30.41 29.95 29.56
N ALA A 22 -31.65 29.52 29.75
CA ALA A 22 -32.10 28.15 29.59
C ALA A 22 -32.18 27.81 28.09
N LEU A 23 -31.28 26.95 27.59
CA LEU A 23 -31.47 26.25 26.32
C LEU A 23 -31.59 24.75 26.59
N ARG A 24 -32.85 24.34 26.57
CA ARG A 24 -33.41 23.00 26.58
C ARG A 24 -32.64 22.02 25.69
N GLU A 25 -32.15 20.94 26.29
CA GLU A 25 -31.68 19.75 25.58
C GLU A 25 -32.82 19.15 24.76
N LYS A 26 -32.62 18.98 23.46
CA LYS A 26 -33.44 18.11 22.61
C LYS A 26 -32.62 16.85 22.33
N SER A 27 -33.08 15.75 22.90
CA SER A 27 -32.65 14.40 22.57
C SER A 27 -32.85 14.12 21.08
N ILE A 28 -31.77 13.99 20.31
CA ILE A 28 -31.82 13.49 18.94
C ILE A 28 -31.71 11.97 19.03
N ALA A 29 -32.86 11.29 19.02
CA ALA A 29 -32.92 9.86 18.79
C ALA A 29 -32.64 9.56 17.31
N PRO A 30 -31.88 8.51 16.97
CA PRO A 30 -31.66 8.13 15.58
C PRO A 30 -32.91 7.43 15.04
N SER A 31 -33.58 8.03 14.08
CA SER A 31 -34.63 7.37 13.31
C SER A 31 -33.99 6.36 12.36
N PHE A 32 -33.93 5.09 12.77
CA PHE A 32 -33.65 3.97 11.89
C PHE A 32 -34.80 3.81 10.89
N ALA A 33 -34.61 4.30 9.66
CA ALA A 33 -35.47 3.89 8.55
C ALA A 33 -35.10 2.45 8.17
N VAL A 34 -35.88 1.49 8.66
CA VAL A 34 -35.87 0.10 8.21
C VAL A 34 -36.27 0.08 6.74
N PHE A 35 -35.29 -0.02 5.84
CA PHE A 35 -35.54 -0.31 4.43
C PHE A 35 -35.85 -1.81 4.30
N GLN A 36 -37.11 -2.17 4.53
CA GLN A 36 -37.63 -3.50 4.26
C GLN A 36 -37.69 -3.69 2.74
N GLN A 37 -36.70 -4.37 2.16
CA GLN A 37 -36.75 -4.82 0.77
C GLN A 37 -37.89 -5.83 0.60
N VAL A 38 -39.06 -5.36 0.16
CA VAL A 38 -40.13 -6.22 -0.33
C VAL A 38 -39.68 -6.77 -1.69
N ARG A 39 -39.35 -8.06 -1.73
CA ARG A 39 -39.20 -8.82 -2.97
C ARG A 39 -40.58 -8.97 -3.62
N GLY A 40 -40.87 -8.13 -4.61
CA GLY A 40 -42.03 -8.27 -5.48
C GLY A 40 -41.69 -9.08 -6.73
N ALA A 41 -41.87 -10.40 -6.69
CA ALA A 41 -41.99 -11.22 -7.89
C ALA A 41 -43.44 -11.18 -8.38
N LYS A 42 -43.71 -10.52 -9.51
CA LYS A 42 -44.90 -10.79 -10.33
C LYS A 42 -44.55 -10.72 -11.81
N SER A 43 -44.56 -11.90 -12.43
CA SER A 43 -44.67 -12.12 -13.86
C SER A 43 -46.03 -11.63 -14.36
N ASN A 44 -46.04 -10.77 -15.38
CA ASN A 44 -47.12 -10.78 -16.36
C ASN A 44 -46.61 -10.31 -17.74
N PRO A 45 -46.64 -11.15 -18.79
CA PRO A 45 -46.13 -10.81 -20.10
C PRO A 45 -47.29 -10.42 -21.02
N GLN A 46 -47.63 -9.13 -21.11
CA GLN A 46 -48.34 -8.54 -22.27
C GLN A 46 -48.62 -7.06 -22.04
N ALA A 47 -47.75 -6.20 -22.58
CA ALA A 47 -48.09 -4.84 -22.98
C ALA A 47 -47.07 -4.38 -24.02
N ARG A 48 -47.30 -4.77 -25.28
CA ARG A 48 -46.62 -4.17 -26.43
C ARG A 48 -47.18 -2.76 -26.63
N GLY A 49 -46.46 -1.76 -26.15
CA GLY A 49 -46.59 -0.37 -26.58
C GLY A 49 -45.25 0.09 -27.13
N LYS A 50 -45.14 0.24 -28.45
CA LYS A 50 -43.99 0.86 -29.14
C LYS A 50 -43.96 2.36 -28.81
N GLY A 51 -43.43 2.71 -27.64
CA GLY A 51 -42.87 4.03 -27.38
C GLY A 51 -41.39 3.97 -27.70
N LYS A 52 -40.93 4.71 -28.71
CA LYS A 52 -39.51 4.96 -28.96
C LYS A 52 -38.98 5.74 -27.75
N LYS A 53 -38.54 5.03 -26.70
CA LYS A 53 -37.69 5.60 -25.67
C LYS A 53 -36.37 5.85 -26.36
N ASP A 54 -36.09 7.10 -26.70
CA ASP A 54 -34.74 7.54 -26.99
C ASP A 54 -33.88 7.06 -25.83
N SER A 55 -33.05 6.04 -26.10
CA SER A 55 -32.04 5.59 -25.18
C SER A 55 -31.10 6.78 -25.00
N LYS A 56 -31.29 7.55 -23.94
CA LYS A 56 -30.25 8.42 -23.41
C LYS A 56 -29.03 7.52 -23.29
N SER A 57 -28.07 7.70 -24.20
CA SER A 57 -26.81 7.01 -24.12
C SER A 57 -26.23 7.39 -22.77
N ASP A 58 -26.13 6.43 -21.85
CA ASP A 58 -25.34 6.62 -20.65
C ASP A 58 -23.96 7.08 -21.15
N LYS A 59 -23.63 8.34 -20.87
CA LYS A 59 -22.38 8.96 -21.33
C LYS A 59 -21.25 8.12 -20.72
N LYS A 60 -20.70 7.20 -21.51
CA LYS A 60 -19.60 6.33 -21.09
C LYS A 60 -18.49 7.24 -20.59
N GLY A 61 -18.06 7.04 -19.34
CA GLY A 61 -16.97 7.79 -18.73
C GLY A 61 -15.68 7.67 -19.56
N PRO A 62 -14.68 8.52 -19.29
CA PRO A 62 -13.42 8.48 -20.03
C PRO A 62 -12.76 7.10 -19.90
N ARG A 63 -12.36 6.54 -21.04
CA ARG A 63 -11.70 5.23 -21.13
C ARG A 63 -10.28 5.23 -20.57
N GLU A 64 -9.68 6.41 -20.48
CA GLU A 64 -8.34 6.64 -19.95
C GLU A 64 -8.39 7.30 -18.58
N PHE A 65 -7.29 7.18 -17.84
CA PHE A 65 -7.11 7.93 -16.61
C PHE A 65 -6.84 9.41 -16.96
N ARG A 66 -7.43 10.33 -16.19
CA ARG A 66 -7.19 11.77 -16.39
C ARG A 66 -5.72 12.05 -16.11
N GLN A 67 -5.02 12.69 -17.04
CA GLN A 67 -3.64 13.14 -16.88
C GLN A 67 -3.60 14.67 -16.86
N LYS A 68 -2.65 15.23 -16.10
CA LYS A 68 -2.39 16.67 -16.08
C LYS A 68 -1.15 16.92 -16.93
N ASN A 69 -1.16 17.98 -17.74
CA ASN A 69 0.00 18.33 -18.55
C ASN A 69 1.22 18.59 -17.66
N LEU A 70 2.33 17.91 -17.96
CA LEU A 70 3.58 18.02 -17.18
C LEU A 70 4.43 19.25 -17.55
N LYS A 71 4.09 19.94 -18.65
CA LYS A 71 4.86 21.09 -19.16
C LYS A 71 4.85 22.28 -18.19
N ASP A 72 3.74 22.47 -17.49
CA ASP A 72 3.53 23.60 -16.59
C ASP A 72 3.98 23.29 -15.15
N MET A 73 4.49 22.08 -14.90
CA MET A 73 4.83 21.61 -13.57
C MET A 73 6.34 21.68 -13.34
N GLU A 74 6.74 22.22 -12.20
CA GLU A 74 8.14 22.23 -11.78
C GLU A 74 8.63 20.80 -11.49
N GLN A 75 9.79 20.46 -12.04
CA GLN A 75 10.41 19.15 -11.90
C GLN A 75 11.80 19.31 -11.31
N PHE A 76 12.19 18.35 -10.49
CA PHE A 76 13.42 18.40 -9.71
C PHE A 76 14.35 17.26 -10.12
N ALA A 77 15.66 17.52 -10.08
CA ALA A 77 16.66 16.46 -10.14
C ALA A 77 16.63 15.63 -8.86
N LEU A 78 17.15 14.40 -8.94
CA LEU A 78 17.14 13.47 -7.81
C LEU A 78 17.83 14.06 -6.57
N CYS A 79 19.02 14.67 -6.73
CA CYS A 79 19.74 15.27 -5.60
C CYS A 79 18.98 16.43 -4.95
N ASP A 80 18.32 17.27 -5.74
CA ASP A 80 17.52 18.40 -5.24
C ASP A 80 16.29 17.90 -4.47
N ALA A 81 15.56 16.94 -5.03
CA ALA A 81 14.44 16.32 -4.35
C ALA A 81 14.87 15.66 -3.02
N MET A 82 16.00 14.95 -3.01
CA MET A 82 16.56 14.35 -1.79
C MET A 82 16.90 15.39 -0.74
N ARG A 83 17.50 16.52 -1.13
CA ARG A 83 17.82 17.64 -0.23
C ARG A 83 16.57 18.14 0.48
N TYR A 84 15.50 18.42 -0.27
CA TYR A 84 14.25 18.92 0.31
C TYR A 84 13.57 17.87 1.20
N LEU A 85 13.51 16.61 0.76
CA LEU A 85 12.89 15.53 1.55
C LEU A 85 13.63 15.32 2.88
N ARG A 86 14.96 15.35 2.87
CA ARG A 86 15.75 15.23 4.11
C ARG A 86 15.57 16.40 5.04
N ALA A 87 15.45 17.62 4.50
CA ALA A 87 15.15 18.80 5.31
C ALA A 87 13.79 18.71 6.00
N VAL A 88 12.80 18.07 5.38
CA VAL A 88 11.48 17.82 5.98
C VAL A 88 11.53 16.73 7.05
N GLU A 89 12.35 15.70 6.84
CA GLU A 89 12.47 14.52 7.71
C GLU A 89 13.50 14.69 8.85
N VAL A 90 13.92 15.92 9.16
CA VAL A 90 14.90 16.19 10.23
C VAL A 90 14.36 15.69 11.58
N GLY A 91 15.23 15.01 12.34
CA GLY A 91 14.90 14.44 13.66
C GLY A 91 14.16 13.11 13.61
N ARG A 92 13.97 12.52 12.42
CA ARG A 92 13.47 11.14 12.25
C ARG A 92 14.62 10.15 12.15
N GLU A 93 14.35 8.92 12.55
CA GLU A 93 15.33 7.84 12.43
C GLU A 93 15.52 7.49 10.94
N PRO A 94 16.77 7.51 10.42
CA PRO A 94 17.03 7.37 8.99
C PRO A 94 16.72 5.97 8.44
N THR A 95 16.62 4.97 9.30
CA THR A 95 16.27 3.56 9.00
C THR A 95 14.75 3.36 8.85
N VAL A 96 13.95 4.13 9.60
CA VAL A 96 12.49 4.01 9.66
C VAL A 96 11.84 4.79 8.53
N SER A 97 12.25 6.04 8.30
CA SER A 97 11.73 6.84 7.19
C SER A 97 12.23 6.31 5.84
N LYS A 98 11.30 6.08 4.92
CA LYS A 98 11.58 5.49 3.60
C LYS A 98 11.28 6.46 2.48
N TYR A 99 12.06 6.36 1.40
CA TYR A 99 11.75 6.98 0.12
C TYR A 99 10.78 6.09 -0.65
N GLU A 100 9.67 6.67 -1.11
CA GLU A 100 8.66 6.02 -1.93
C GLU A 100 8.55 6.71 -3.27
N VAL A 101 8.35 5.92 -4.32
CA VAL A 101 8.11 6.41 -5.68
C VAL A 101 6.69 6.08 -6.09
N HIS A 102 6.04 7.07 -6.67
CA HIS A 102 4.76 6.95 -7.36
C HIS A 102 4.99 7.10 -8.86
N ILE A 103 4.88 5.99 -9.58
CA ILE A 103 5.05 5.95 -11.03
C ILE A 103 3.67 5.90 -11.66
N ARG A 104 3.30 7.01 -12.30
CA ARG A 104 2.04 7.14 -13.00
C ARG A 104 2.20 6.62 -14.42
N LEU A 105 1.28 5.76 -14.82
CA LEU A 105 1.23 5.16 -16.14
C LEU A 105 0.16 5.83 -16.99
N ARG A 106 0.42 5.94 -18.30
CA ARG A 106 -0.59 6.19 -19.31
C ARG A 106 -1.15 4.85 -19.74
N THR A 107 -2.41 4.60 -19.36
CA THR A 107 -3.11 3.36 -19.67
C THR A 107 -4.62 3.55 -19.69
N ARG A 108 -5.33 2.56 -20.23
CA ARG A 108 -6.79 2.51 -20.26
C ARG A 108 -7.31 1.87 -18.97
N ARG A 109 -8.50 2.27 -18.52
CA ARG A 109 -9.13 1.75 -17.30
C ARG A 109 -9.44 0.25 -17.36
N ASP A 110 -9.72 -0.25 -18.56
CA ASP A 110 -10.09 -1.66 -18.81
C ASP A 110 -8.87 -2.56 -19.05
N GLY A 111 -7.65 -2.04 -18.87
CA GLY A 111 -6.41 -2.76 -19.14
C GLY A 111 -6.03 -3.79 -18.06
N PRO A 112 -5.18 -4.78 -18.40
CA PRO A 112 -4.58 -5.66 -17.40
C PRO A 112 -3.73 -4.87 -16.41
N VAL A 113 -3.56 -5.35 -15.18
CA VAL A 113 -2.82 -4.66 -14.11
C VAL A 113 -1.42 -5.24 -13.98
N ILE A 114 -0.39 -4.39 -13.87
CA ILE A 114 0.97 -4.86 -13.57
C ILE A 114 1.06 -5.30 -12.10
N ARG A 115 1.51 -6.53 -11.88
CA ARG A 115 1.79 -7.08 -10.55
C ARG A 115 3.03 -7.96 -10.63
N ASN A 116 4.13 -7.49 -10.08
CA ASN A 116 5.41 -8.19 -10.10
C ASN A 116 6.21 -7.89 -8.82
N MET A 117 7.41 -8.45 -8.77
CA MET A 117 8.36 -8.30 -7.69
C MET A 117 9.71 -7.89 -8.24
N ILE A 118 10.39 -6.99 -7.54
CA ILE A 118 11.72 -6.51 -7.89
C ILE A 118 12.68 -6.77 -6.74
N ARG A 119 13.89 -7.21 -7.05
CA ARG A 119 15.00 -7.28 -6.10
C ARG A 119 15.89 -6.08 -6.32
N PHE A 120 16.12 -5.30 -5.27
CA PHE A 120 16.97 -4.12 -5.36
C PHE A 120 18.45 -4.48 -5.26
N PRO A 121 19.34 -3.74 -5.94
CA PRO A 121 20.77 -3.82 -5.69
C PRO A 121 21.11 -3.38 -4.26
N HIS A 122 20.43 -2.35 -3.73
CA HIS A 122 20.57 -1.89 -2.35
C HIS A 122 19.31 -2.21 -1.54
N ALA A 123 19.46 -2.95 -0.44
CA ALA A 123 18.33 -3.54 0.28
C ALA A 123 17.49 -2.50 1.03
N VAL A 124 16.23 -2.34 0.62
CA VAL A 124 15.23 -1.52 1.30
C VAL A 124 14.67 -2.34 2.47
N GLN A 125 15.28 -2.25 3.66
CA GLN A 125 14.95 -3.07 4.85
C GLN A 125 13.44 -3.04 5.16
N THR A 126 12.70 -3.99 4.59
CA THR A 126 11.26 -4.08 4.71
C THR A 126 10.97 -5.44 5.30
N GLU A 127 10.77 -5.46 6.61
CA GLU A 127 10.39 -6.66 7.34
C GLU A 127 9.10 -7.20 6.73
N SER A 128 9.20 -8.32 6.04
CA SER A 128 8.05 -9.02 5.48
C SER A 128 7.86 -10.30 6.28
N ARG A 129 6.75 -10.39 7.02
CA ARG A 129 6.44 -11.59 7.80
C ARG A 129 5.81 -12.62 6.88
N ILE A 130 6.52 -13.72 6.65
CA ILE A 130 6.12 -14.77 5.70
C ILE A 130 5.58 -15.98 6.48
N CYS A 131 4.36 -16.37 6.14
CA CYS A 131 3.71 -17.59 6.56
C CYS A 131 3.78 -18.64 5.44
N VAL A 132 4.09 -19.88 5.80
CA VAL A 132 4.10 -21.03 4.88
C VAL A 132 3.10 -22.06 5.36
N ILE A 133 2.16 -22.42 4.49
CA ILE A 133 1.22 -23.52 4.71
C ILE A 133 1.78 -24.77 4.04
N CYS A 134 2.17 -25.75 4.85
CA CYS A 134 2.68 -27.04 4.37
C CYS A 134 2.37 -28.16 5.39
N PRO A 135 2.45 -29.43 4.98
CA PRO A 135 2.13 -30.55 5.86
C PRO A 135 3.06 -30.56 7.10
N PRO A 136 2.53 -30.81 8.30
CA PRO A 136 3.31 -30.77 9.53
C PRO A 136 4.42 -31.83 9.52
N GLY A 137 5.59 -31.49 10.06
CA GLY A 137 6.74 -32.41 10.16
C GLY A 137 7.44 -32.76 8.83
N SER A 138 7.01 -32.17 7.71
CA SER A 138 7.63 -32.38 6.40
C SER A 138 9.02 -31.73 6.29
N LYS A 139 9.83 -32.19 5.31
CA LYS A 139 11.12 -31.54 4.98
C LYS A 139 10.90 -30.07 4.57
N ILE A 140 9.85 -29.81 3.80
CA ILE A 140 9.43 -28.48 3.34
C ILE A 140 9.23 -27.52 4.52
N ALA A 141 8.65 -27.99 5.63
CA ALA A 141 8.46 -27.16 6.82
C ALA A 141 9.80 -26.73 7.44
N LYS A 142 10.77 -27.65 7.52
CA LYS A 142 12.12 -27.35 8.04
C LYS A 142 12.88 -26.41 7.12
N ASP A 143 12.80 -26.63 5.81
CA ASP A 143 13.46 -25.81 4.81
C ASP A 143 12.88 -24.38 4.78
N ALA A 144 11.56 -24.24 4.94
CA ALA A 144 10.89 -22.95 5.05
C ALA A 144 11.32 -22.17 6.31
N LEU A 145 11.43 -22.84 7.46
CA LEU A 145 11.95 -22.24 8.69
C LEU A 145 13.41 -21.81 8.54
N ALA A 146 14.25 -22.65 7.91
CA ALA A 146 15.64 -22.33 7.63
C ALA A 146 15.79 -21.12 6.68
N ALA A 147 14.91 -20.99 5.68
CA ALA A 147 14.86 -19.83 4.78
C ALA A 147 14.40 -18.53 5.46
N GLY A 148 13.85 -18.62 6.68
CA GLY A 148 13.42 -17.48 7.48
C GLY A 148 11.92 -17.18 7.43
N ALA A 149 11.08 -18.18 7.15
CA ALA A 149 9.65 -18.06 7.42
C ALA A 149 9.39 -17.95 8.93
N ILE A 150 8.46 -17.09 9.33
CA ILE A 150 8.15 -16.82 10.74
C ILE A 150 7.14 -17.84 11.28
N LEU A 151 6.17 -18.20 10.44
CA LEU A 151 5.09 -19.10 10.80
C LEU A 151 5.02 -20.20 9.74
N VAL A 152 5.08 -21.46 10.19
CA VAL A 152 5.05 -22.63 9.30
C VAL A 152 4.14 -23.68 9.92
N GLY A 153 3.16 -24.17 9.16
CA GLY A 153 2.25 -25.22 9.63
C GLY A 153 0.97 -25.30 8.80
N GLU A 154 0.09 -26.22 9.19
CA GLU A 154 -1.19 -26.45 8.51
C GLU A 154 -2.37 -26.11 9.43
N ASP A 155 -2.81 -27.05 10.27
CA ASP A 155 -3.99 -26.88 11.12
C ASP A 155 -3.84 -25.76 12.17
N GLU A 156 -2.67 -25.65 12.82
CA GLU A 156 -2.37 -24.60 13.81
C GLU A 156 -2.51 -23.19 13.20
N VAL A 157 -2.04 -23.03 11.97
CA VAL A 157 -2.15 -21.77 11.21
C VAL A 157 -3.62 -21.50 10.88
N PHE A 158 -4.38 -22.52 10.52
CA PHE A 158 -5.80 -22.37 10.19
C PHE A 158 -6.62 -21.95 11.41
N GLU A 159 -6.35 -22.51 12.58
CA GLU A 159 -6.98 -22.12 13.83
C GLU A 159 -6.64 -20.67 14.22
N ALA A 160 -5.38 -20.28 14.13
CA ALA A 160 -4.94 -18.91 14.39
C ALA A 160 -5.64 -17.89 13.46
N VAL A 161 -5.73 -18.20 12.15
CA VAL A 161 -6.44 -17.36 11.18
C VAL A 161 -7.94 -17.29 11.47
N LYS A 162 -8.58 -18.40 11.84
CA LYS A 162 -10.00 -18.43 12.23
C LYS A 162 -10.27 -17.62 13.51
N ALA A 163 -9.34 -17.65 14.45
CA ALA A 163 -9.37 -16.83 15.65
C ALA A 163 -9.09 -15.34 15.38
N GLY A 164 -8.75 -14.96 14.14
CA GLY A 164 -8.47 -13.59 13.73
C GLY A 164 -7.04 -13.12 14.03
N LYS A 165 -6.16 -14.00 14.53
CA LYS A 165 -4.75 -13.72 14.77
C LYS A 165 -3.96 -13.90 13.47
N ILE A 166 -3.78 -12.82 12.73
CA ILE A 166 -3.04 -12.81 11.46
C ILE A 166 -1.82 -11.92 11.64
N GLU A 167 -0.67 -12.54 11.92
CA GLU A 167 0.61 -11.87 12.19
C GLU A 167 1.60 -12.02 11.02
N PHE A 168 1.09 -12.22 9.81
CA PHE A 168 1.90 -12.34 8.60
C PHE A 168 1.37 -11.42 7.49
N ASP A 169 2.30 -10.94 6.67
CA ASP A 169 2.04 -10.02 5.57
C ASP A 169 1.98 -10.78 4.23
N ARG A 170 2.52 -12.01 4.20
CA ARG A 170 2.55 -12.89 3.03
C ARG A 170 2.23 -14.33 3.42
N CYS A 171 1.50 -15.03 2.56
CA CYS A 171 1.19 -16.44 2.73
C CYS A 171 1.62 -17.22 1.47
N LEU A 172 2.43 -18.24 1.67
CA LEU A 172 2.76 -19.25 0.67
C LEU A 172 2.08 -20.56 1.04
N ALA A 173 1.83 -21.41 0.05
CA ALA A 173 1.30 -22.74 0.27
C ALA A 173 2.01 -23.77 -0.61
N HIS A 174 2.26 -24.96 -0.06
CA HIS A 174 2.61 -26.13 -0.86
C HIS A 174 1.35 -26.71 -1.53
N PRO A 175 1.42 -27.23 -2.78
CA PRO A 175 0.27 -27.84 -3.45
C PRO A 175 -0.43 -28.93 -2.62
N ASP A 176 0.31 -29.71 -1.83
CA ASP A 176 -0.26 -30.79 -1.01
C ASP A 176 -1.21 -30.31 0.08
N SER A 177 -1.01 -29.09 0.60
CA SER A 177 -1.86 -28.50 1.65
C SER A 177 -3.01 -27.68 1.09
N LEU A 178 -3.15 -27.55 -0.23
CA LEU A 178 -4.29 -26.85 -0.84
C LEU A 178 -5.66 -27.49 -0.54
N PRO A 179 -5.82 -28.83 -0.56
CA PRO A 179 -7.09 -29.46 -0.20
C PRO A 179 -7.50 -29.14 1.24
N ALA A 180 -6.53 -29.14 2.18
CA ALA A 180 -6.77 -28.80 3.58
C ALA A 180 -7.16 -27.32 3.74
N LEU A 181 -6.43 -26.42 3.07
CA LEU A 181 -6.74 -24.99 3.04
C LEU A 181 -8.16 -24.71 2.51
N ASN A 182 -8.58 -25.41 1.46
CA ASN A 182 -9.93 -25.28 0.89
C ASN A 182 -11.00 -25.81 1.84
N LYS A 183 -10.76 -26.94 2.52
CA LYS A 183 -11.65 -27.48 3.55
C LYS A 183 -11.78 -26.55 4.75
N ALA A 184 -10.70 -25.87 5.13
CA ALA A 184 -10.69 -24.93 6.25
C ALA A 184 -11.50 -23.65 6.01
N ALA A 185 -12.02 -23.42 4.79
CA ALA A 185 -12.87 -22.30 4.41
C ALA A 185 -12.29 -20.90 4.72
N LEU A 186 -10.96 -20.77 4.71
CA LEU A 186 -10.24 -19.54 5.06
C LEU A 186 -10.36 -18.42 4.01
N GLY A 187 -10.88 -18.74 2.82
CA GLY A 187 -11.03 -17.78 1.72
C GLY A 187 -11.87 -16.55 2.08
N ARG A 188 -12.84 -16.67 3.01
CA ARG A 188 -13.64 -15.54 3.50
C ARG A 188 -12.83 -14.52 4.29
N ILE A 189 -11.77 -14.95 4.97
CA ILE A 189 -10.91 -14.11 5.82
C ILE A 189 -9.70 -13.63 5.04
N LEU A 190 -8.97 -14.54 4.39
CA LEU A 190 -7.73 -14.22 3.66
C LEU A 190 -7.98 -13.56 2.30
N GLY A 191 -9.14 -13.80 1.68
CA GLY A 191 -9.51 -13.26 0.37
C GLY A 191 -9.58 -11.73 0.33
N PRO A 192 -10.39 -11.08 1.19
CA PRO A 192 -10.48 -9.62 1.25
C PRO A 192 -9.15 -8.94 1.58
N ARG A 193 -8.27 -9.62 2.33
CA ARG A 193 -6.92 -9.13 2.67
C ARG A 193 -5.88 -9.38 1.57
N GLY A 194 -6.22 -10.13 0.52
CA GLY A 194 -5.30 -10.46 -0.56
C GLY A 194 -4.16 -11.40 -0.15
N LEU A 195 -4.33 -12.13 0.96
CA LEU A 195 -3.36 -13.07 1.51
C LEU A 195 -3.64 -14.52 1.07
N MET A 196 -4.77 -14.78 0.41
CA MET A 196 -5.15 -16.12 -0.03
C MET A 196 -4.16 -16.65 -1.09
N PRO A 197 -3.48 -17.79 -0.85
CA PRO A 197 -2.62 -18.42 -1.84
C PRO A 197 -3.40 -18.86 -3.09
N SER A 198 -2.85 -18.61 -4.27
CA SER A 198 -3.38 -19.10 -5.55
C SER A 198 -2.29 -19.42 -6.56
N VAL A 199 -2.53 -20.42 -7.41
CA VAL A 199 -1.62 -20.79 -8.51
C VAL A 199 -1.43 -19.62 -9.48
N LYS A 200 -2.50 -18.87 -9.78
CA LYS A 200 -2.46 -17.68 -10.64
C LYS A 200 -1.52 -16.57 -10.12
N THR A 201 -1.37 -16.48 -8.80
CA THR A 201 -0.51 -15.46 -8.17
C THR A 201 0.92 -15.99 -7.96
N GLY A 202 1.20 -17.27 -8.27
CA GLY A 202 2.52 -17.87 -8.05
C GLY A 202 2.91 -17.95 -6.57
N THR A 203 1.91 -18.08 -5.69
CA THR A 203 2.10 -18.26 -4.23
C THR A 203 1.89 -19.72 -3.81
N VAL A 204 1.49 -20.57 -4.75
CA VAL A 204 1.47 -22.03 -4.59
C VAL A 204 2.69 -22.55 -5.34
N VAL A 205 3.67 -23.08 -4.62
CA VAL A 205 4.96 -23.48 -5.18
C VAL A 205 5.41 -24.77 -4.51
N GLU A 206 6.05 -25.66 -5.27
CA GLU A 206 6.69 -26.88 -4.75
C GLU A 206 7.96 -26.52 -3.96
N ASP A 207 8.85 -25.73 -4.57
CA ASP A 207 10.04 -25.19 -3.91
C ASP A 207 9.70 -23.93 -3.09
N VAL A 208 9.39 -24.15 -1.82
CA VAL A 208 9.01 -23.08 -0.89
C VAL A 208 10.23 -22.29 -0.41
N ALA A 209 11.38 -22.94 -0.19
CA ALA A 209 12.55 -22.31 0.41
C ALA A 209 13.09 -21.18 -0.46
N SER A 210 13.32 -21.45 -1.75
CA SER A 210 13.77 -20.41 -2.68
C SER A 210 12.75 -19.28 -2.82
N ARG A 211 11.45 -19.60 -2.75
CA ARG A 211 10.40 -18.58 -2.83
C ARG A 211 10.36 -17.68 -1.61
N VAL A 212 10.61 -18.22 -0.41
CA VAL A 212 10.73 -17.44 0.83
C VAL A 212 11.92 -16.48 0.74
N GLU A 213 13.08 -16.95 0.27
CA GLU A 213 14.27 -16.10 0.09
C GLU A 213 14.02 -14.96 -0.92
N MET A 214 13.36 -15.26 -2.04
CA MET A 214 12.98 -14.26 -3.03
C MET A 214 12.04 -13.21 -2.44
N LEU A 215 11.06 -13.61 -1.63
CA LEU A 215 10.11 -12.70 -1.01
C LEU A 215 10.75 -11.85 0.09
N ARG A 216 11.76 -12.38 0.79
CA ARG A 216 12.46 -11.66 1.84
C ARG A 216 13.35 -10.54 1.29
N GLY A 217 14.00 -10.79 0.16
CA GLY A 217 14.82 -9.79 -0.54
C GLY A 217 14.08 -8.95 -1.58
N GLY A 218 12.85 -9.32 -1.92
CA GLY A 218 12.07 -8.74 -3.00
C GLY A 218 11.00 -7.77 -2.51
N THR A 219 10.89 -6.63 -3.18
CA THR A 219 9.77 -5.71 -3.00
C THR A 219 8.70 -6.00 -4.05
N VAL A 220 7.49 -6.33 -3.59
CA VAL A 220 6.34 -6.56 -4.48
C VAL A 220 5.65 -5.24 -4.75
N TYR A 221 5.37 -4.95 -6.02
CA TYR A 221 4.58 -3.79 -6.43
C TYR A 221 3.36 -4.22 -7.24
N ARG A 222 2.30 -3.43 -7.11
CA ARG A 222 1.05 -3.61 -7.83
C ARG A 222 0.53 -2.27 -8.28
N GLU A 223 0.19 -2.18 -9.56
CA GLU A 223 -0.48 -1.03 -10.11
C GLU A 223 -1.91 -0.91 -9.54
N ARG A 224 -2.26 0.30 -9.10
CA ARG A 224 -3.62 0.67 -8.69
C ARG A 224 -3.93 2.05 -9.27
N ASP A 225 -5.06 2.18 -9.97
CA ASP A 225 -5.50 3.43 -10.59
C ASP A 225 -4.43 4.05 -11.52
N ALA A 226 -3.76 3.21 -12.31
CA ALA A 226 -2.62 3.59 -13.16
C ALA A 226 -1.42 4.17 -12.41
N VAL A 227 -1.29 3.93 -11.10
CA VAL A 227 -0.12 4.33 -10.30
C VAL A 227 0.50 3.09 -9.67
N ILE A 228 1.79 2.90 -9.90
CA ILE A 228 2.62 1.95 -9.16
C ILE A 228 3.24 2.71 -7.99
N ARG A 229 3.08 2.18 -6.78
CA ARG A 229 3.65 2.74 -5.55
C ARG A 229 4.61 1.72 -4.97
N LEU A 230 5.83 2.13 -4.70
CA LEU A 230 6.81 1.26 -4.05
C LEU A 230 7.84 2.04 -3.21
N PRO A 231 8.31 1.47 -2.10
CA PRO A 231 9.48 1.97 -1.41
C PRO A 231 10.75 1.59 -2.19
N ILE A 232 11.65 2.54 -2.39
CA ILE A 232 12.89 2.35 -3.16
C ILE A 232 14.17 2.52 -2.33
N GLY A 233 14.06 3.04 -1.11
CA GLY A 233 15.22 3.32 -0.27
C GLY A 233 14.84 3.75 1.14
N GLN A 234 15.85 3.84 2.00
CA GLN A 234 15.74 4.46 3.32
C GLN A 234 16.31 5.88 3.28
N LEU A 235 15.93 6.74 4.23
CA LEU A 235 16.41 8.12 4.29
C LEU A 235 17.95 8.20 4.37
N GLY A 236 18.58 7.22 5.04
CA GLY A 236 20.03 7.10 5.16
C GLY A 236 20.79 6.67 3.89
N PHE A 237 20.10 6.37 2.78
CA PHE A 237 20.77 5.94 1.54
C PHE A 237 21.57 7.08 0.90
N SER A 238 22.72 6.75 0.32
CA SER A 238 23.45 7.69 -0.53
C SER A 238 22.65 8.03 -1.80
N PRO A 239 22.89 9.19 -2.43
CA PRO A 239 22.23 9.54 -3.69
C PRO A 239 22.52 8.52 -4.80
N GLU A 240 23.70 7.91 -4.81
CA GLU A 240 24.06 6.86 -5.77
C GLU A 240 23.28 5.57 -5.54
N GLN A 241 23.15 5.13 -4.28
CA GLN A 241 22.36 3.95 -3.93
C GLN A 241 20.89 4.12 -4.34
N LEU A 242 20.33 5.31 -4.07
CA LEU A 242 18.95 5.62 -4.43
C LEU A 242 18.77 5.67 -5.96
N ARG A 243 19.73 6.27 -6.69
CA ARG A 243 19.74 6.30 -8.17
C ARG A 243 19.73 4.88 -8.75
N ASP A 244 20.56 3.99 -8.25
CA ASP A 244 20.69 2.63 -8.79
C ASP A 244 19.41 1.81 -8.55
N ASN A 245 18.78 1.97 -7.38
CA ASN A 245 17.49 1.38 -7.07
C ASN A 245 16.37 1.97 -7.95
N LEU A 246 16.36 3.29 -8.15
CA LEU A 246 15.38 3.96 -9.01
C LEU A 246 15.51 3.53 -10.47
N ARG A 247 16.74 3.44 -10.99
CA ARG A 247 17.01 2.95 -12.35
C ARG A 247 16.51 1.52 -12.53
N THR A 248 16.84 0.64 -11.59
CA THR A 248 16.39 -0.76 -11.61
C THR A 248 14.86 -0.85 -11.58
N THR A 249 14.20 -0.01 -10.78
CA THR A 249 12.73 0.13 -10.74
C THR A 249 12.13 0.51 -12.09
N ILE A 250 12.63 1.59 -12.70
CA ILE A 250 12.11 2.09 -13.98
C ILE A 250 12.33 1.07 -15.09
N ASP A 251 13.51 0.46 -15.16
CA ASP A 251 13.85 -0.55 -16.17
C ASP A 251 12.97 -1.79 -16.04
N GLN A 252 12.71 -2.25 -14.80
CA GLN A 252 11.81 -3.38 -14.58
C GLN A 252 10.36 -3.04 -14.96
N ILE A 253 9.87 -1.86 -14.60
CA ILE A 253 8.49 -1.46 -14.94
C ILE A 253 8.31 -1.28 -16.44
N LYS A 254 9.33 -0.77 -17.15
CA LYS A 254 9.32 -0.72 -18.62
C LYS A 254 9.23 -2.12 -19.23
N LYS A 255 10.04 -3.07 -18.73
CA LYS A 255 9.98 -4.48 -19.16
C LYS A 255 8.60 -5.08 -18.91
N ASP A 256 8.05 -4.89 -17.72
CA ASP A 256 6.72 -5.36 -17.36
C ASP A 256 5.60 -4.76 -18.22
N ALA A 257 5.70 -3.46 -18.49
CA ALA A 257 4.75 -2.75 -19.34
C ALA A 257 4.80 -3.28 -20.78
N SER A 258 6.00 -3.59 -21.29
CA SER A 258 6.18 -4.18 -22.63
C SER A 258 5.81 -5.66 -22.72
N GLY A 259 5.93 -6.40 -21.62
CA GLY A 259 5.54 -7.82 -21.54
C GLY A 259 4.04 -8.04 -21.34
N LEU A 260 3.27 -6.97 -21.15
CA LEU A 260 1.81 -7.02 -21.03
C LEU A 260 1.17 -7.08 -22.43
N ASN A 261 0.14 -7.91 -22.58
CA ASN A 261 -0.60 -8.16 -23.84
C ASN A 261 -0.68 -6.96 -24.82
N ASP A 262 -0.36 -7.22 -26.10
CA ASP A 262 -0.20 -6.27 -27.23
C ASP A 262 -1.35 -5.27 -27.48
N ARG A 263 -2.51 -5.44 -26.84
CA ARG A 263 -3.69 -4.60 -27.07
C ARG A 263 -3.71 -3.32 -26.23
N VAL A 264 -2.92 -3.24 -25.15
CA VAL A 264 -2.93 -2.08 -24.24
C VAL A 264 -1.51 -1.67 -23.90
N ASN A 265 -1.00 -0.66 -24.60
CA ASN A 265 0.29 -0.06 -24.30
C ASN A 265 0.22 0.70 -22.97
N LYS A 266 1.22 0.47 -22.13
CA LYS A 266 1.43 1.20 -20.88
C LYS A 266 2.73 1.97 -20.98
N GLU A 267 2.66 3.26 -20.79
CA GLU A 267 3.83 4.14 -20.83
C GLU A 267 3.99 4.83 -19.49
N ILE A 268 5.23 5.08 -19.06
CA ILE A 268 5.48 5.88 -17.87
C ILE A 268 5.19 7.33 -18.22
N TYR A 269 4.26 7.94 -17.50
CA TYR A 269 3.87 9.33 -17.67
C TYR A 269 4.66 10.26 -16.75
N GLU A 270 4.67 9.95 -15.46
CA GLU A 270 5.21 10.82 -14.41
C GLU A 270 5.83 9.94 -13.31
N VAL A 271 6.95 10.38 -12.76
CA VAL A 271 7.62 9.73 -11.63
C VAL A 271 7.73 10.75 -10.51
N VAL A 272 7.06 10.48 -9.39
CA VAL A 272 7.07 11.34 -8.20
C VAL A 272 7.82 10.64 -7.09
N LEU A 273 8.82 11.32 -6.52
CA LEU A 273 9.54 10.87 -5.34
C LEU A 273 8.95 11.52 -4.10
N SER A 274 8.75 10.75 -3.05
CA SER A 274 8.25 11.23 -1.76
C SER A 274 8.97 10.51 -0.62
N SER A 275 8.81 11.01 0.60
CA SER A 275 9.19 10.31 1.82
C SER A 275 7.95 10.06 2.69
N THR A 276 8.11 9.29 3.76
CA THR A 276 7.01 8.93 4.67
C THR A 276 6.20 10.14 5.19
N TYR A 277 6.86 11.25 5.49
CA TYR A 277 6.24 12.48 5.99
C TYR A 277 6.49 13.70 5.07
N GLY A 278 7.13 13.48 3.92
CA GLY A 278 7.52 14.54 3.00
C GLY A 278 6.51 14.76 1.87
N PRO A 279 6.59 15.93 1.20
CA PRO A 279 5.81 16.18 -0.02
C PRO A 279 6.31 15.31 -1.19
N GLY A 280 5.48 15.19 -2.24
CA GLY A 280 5.86 14.53 -3.48
C GLY A 280 6.51 15.50 -4.47
N PHE A 281 7.72 15.20 -4.93
CA PHE A 281 8.44 15.95 -5.96
C PHE A 281 8.43 15.19 -7.29
N SER A 282 7.98 15.84 -8.36
CA SER A 282 8.10 15.27 -9.71
C SER A 282 9.56 15.28 -10.15
N LEU A 283 10.05 14.15 -10.67
CA LEU A 283 11.42 14.02 -11.13
C LEU A 283 11.55 14.36 -12.62
N ASN A 284 12.61 15.06 -12.99
CA ASN A 284 12.95 15.39 -14.38
C ASN A 284 13.73 14.28 -15.11
N GLY A 285 14.28 13.31 -14.35
CA GLY A 285 15.13 12.23 -14.87
C GLY A 285 16.63 12.51 -14.81
N GLU A 286 17.04 13.69 -14.36
CA GLU A 286 18.42 14.06 -14.13
C GLU A 286 18.87 13.68 -12.73
N PHE A 287 20.16 13.34 -12.60
CA PHE A 287 20.74 13.01 -11.30
C PHE A 287 21.08 14.27 -10.50
N LYS A 288 21.71 15.26 -11.14
CA LYS A 288 22.29 16.46 -10.55
C LYS A 288 22.11 17.64 -11.52
N THR A 289 21.81 18.84 -11.02
CA THR A 289 21.84 20.11 -11.77
C THR A 289 23.05 20.96 -11.33
N ASP A 290 23.43 21.99 -12.09
CA ASP A 290 24.58 22.85 -11.74
C ASP A 290 24.45 23.51 -10.36
N ASN A 291 23.22 23.78 -9.91
CA ASN A 291 22.92 24.42 -8.62
C ASN A 291 22.67 23.42 -7.48
N SER A 292 22.66 22.12 -7.78
CA SER A 292 22.32 21.10 -6.80
C SER A 292 23.50 20.79 -5.86
N PRO A 293 23.22 20.38 -4.61
CA PRO A 293 24.26 20.14 -3.62
C PRO A 293 25.18 18.99 -4.03
N ASP A 294 26.40 19.00 -3.51
CA ASP A 294 27.33 17.89 -3.70
C ASP A 294 26.81 16.60 -3.07
N THR A 295 27.11 15.48 -3.73
CA THR A 295 26.67 14.14 -3.30
C THR A 295 27.18 13.81 -1.90
N SER A 296 28.36 14.31 -1.53
CA SER A 296 28.96 14.19 -0.20
C SER A 296 28.12 14.86 0.89
N ALA A 297 27.49 15.99 0.61
CA ALA A 297 26.60 16.69 1.55
C ALA A 297 25.26 15.94 1.74
N LEU A 298 24.92 15.07 0.80
CA LEU A 298 23.76 14.18 0.85
C LEU A 298 24.12 12.76 1.30
N THR A 299 25.36 12.51 1.73
CA THR A 299 25.75 11.25 2.38
C THR A 299 25.93 11.49 3.86
N GLY A 300 25.22 10.74 4.71
CA GLY A 300 25.31 10.86 6.16
C GLY A 300 24.08 11.49 6.80
N LEU A 301 23.23 10.63 7.33
CA LEU A 301 22.38 10.86 8.50
C LEU A 301 22.60 9.67 9.43
#